data_AF-A0A4S3FRM1-F1
#
_entry.id   AF-A0A4S3FRM1-F1
#
_cell.length_a   1.000
_cell.length_b   1.000
_cell.length_c   1.000
_cell.angle_alpha   90.00
_cell.angle_beta   90.00
_cell.angle_gamma   90.00
#
_symmetry.space_group_name_H-M   'P 1'
#
loop_
_entity.id
_entity.type
_entity.pdbx_description
1 polymer ?
#
loop_
_entity_poly.entity_id
_entity_poly.type
_entity_poly.pdbx_seq_one_letter_code
_entity_poly.pdbx_strand_id
1 'polypeptide(L)'
;MAGSTLFDVRFYTAGANWPSNPYRLRGKGTLEVQDDFVIVRGTSQRSFRMPKREEHRLRRVDIVNAWANGQDVRFDVLGVKGDVTVGFSVADRETAARIVALLPTRQTEQFVQEHEENAVFHDRIDYWSPSTPVIWGLLTANIGIFVLMWLARQTYQNALEGPLRQLFALNPNVSALLHAQQLVEWGSNVGRLTLNGQWWRLVSSMFLHGSIWHLGFNMLALWQVGRLTERIFGSSRFVALYLLAGLSGSLASVLWNPHVNSVGASGAIFGIIGGLFAFLSRSNSGVPPTVVSELRSSLLPFLLFSLWMGFVYPHTDNAAHIGGLVGGWLAGFLLARSIHLPEQKQV
;
A
#
# COMPACT_ATOMS: atom_id res chain seq x y z
N MET A 1 -26.99 39.24 17.93
CA MET A 1 -25.55 38.91 18.09
C MET A 1 -25.30 37.68 17.24
N ALA A 2 -24.54 37.83 16.16
CA ALA A 2 -24.17 36.70 15.29
C ALA A 2 -23.42 35.65 16.13
N GLY A 3 -23.93 34.42 16.17
CA GLY A 3 -23.33 33.36 16.98
C GLY A 3 -22.07 32.84 16.28
N SER A 4 -20.89 33.09 16.85
CA SER A 4 -19.67 32.41 16.40
C SER A 4 -19.38 31.21 17.29
N THR A 5 -18.99 30.10 16.68
CA THR A 5 -18.55 28.90 17.41
C THR A 5 -17.07 28.65 17.13
N LEU A 6 -16.26 28.62 18.19
CA LEU A 6 -14.81 28.43 18.11
C LEU A 6 -14.44 26.98 18.50
N PHE A 7 -13.56 26.38 17.72
CA PHE A 7 -13.02 25.04 17.95
C PHE A 7 -11.49 25.07 17.95
N ASP A 8 -10.89 24.32 18.87
CA ASP A 8 -9.47 24.00 18.83
C ASP A 8 -9.23 22.87 17.82
N VAL A 9 -8.28 23.08 16.93
CA VAL A 9 -7.96 22.12 15.85
C VAL A 9 -6.46 21.89 15.75
N ARG A 10 -6.07 20.79 15.12
CA ARG A 10 -4.68 20.50 14.75
C ARG A 10 -4.57 20.31 13.24
N PHE A 11 -3.85 21.23 12.59
CA PHE A 11 -3.61 21.19 11.15
C PHE A 11 -2.46 20.25 10.80
N TYR A 12 -2.63 19.53 9.70
CA TYR A 12 -1.65 18.60 9.16
C TYR A 12 -0.82 19.21 8.04
N THR A 13 0.40 18.70 7.92
CA THR A 13 1.19 18.92 6.71
C THR A 13 0.72 17.94 5.64
N ALA A 14 0.63 18.38 4.38
CA ALA A 14 0.39 17.49 3.24
C ALA A 14 1.20 16.19 3.34
N GLY A 15 0.56 15.04 3.14
CA GLY A 15 1.19 13.71 3.23
C GLY A 15 0.30 12.63 2.61
N ALA A 16 0.76 11.38 2.59
CA ALA A 16 0.08 10.28 1.89
C ALA A 16 -1.41 10.09 2.26
N ASN A 17 -1.80 10.45 3.49
CA ASN A 17 -3.17 10.34 3.99
C ASN A 17 -3.89 11.70 4.10
N TRP A 18 -3.23 12.82 3.80
CA TRP A 18 -3.74 14.17 4.08
C TRP A 18 -3.68 15.05 2.84
N PRO A 19 -4.83 15.55 2.34
CA PRO A 19 -4.82 16.52 1.26
C PRO A 19 -3.98 17.73 1.67
N SER A 20 -3.31 18.35 0.70
CA SER A 20 -2.46 19.47 1.01
C SER A 20 -3.32 20.61 1.56
N ASN A 21 -3.14 20.95 2.84
CA ASN A 21 -3.67 22.20 3.36
C ASN A 21 -3.03 23.35 2.54
N PRO A 22 -3.80 24.10 1.74
CA PRO A 22 -3.27 25.10 0.81
C PRO A 22 -2.49 26.21 1.54
N TYR A 23 -2.85 26.46 2.80
CA TYR A 23 -2.27 27.48 3.66
C TYR A 23 -1.00 27.00 4.39
N ARG A 24 -0.64 25.72 4.26
CA ARG A 24 0.50 25.09 4.95
C ARG A 24 0.48 25.30 6.47
N LEU A 25 -0.71 25.45 7.05
CA LEU A 25 -0.86 25.51 8.51
C LEU A 25 -0.43 24.18 9.11
N ARG A 26 0.27 24.22 10.25
CA ARG A 26 0.74 23.02 10.96
C ARG A 26 0.54 23.18 12.45
N GLY A 27 0.28 22.06 13.13
CA GLY A 27 0.19 22.02 14.58
C GLY A 27 -1.10 22.65 15.10
N LYS A 28 -1.05 23.21 16.31
CA LYS A 28 -2.23 23.79 16.97
C LYS A 28 -2.73 25.03 16.22
N GLY A 29 -4.05 25.12 16.08
CA GLY A 29 -4.74 26.26 15.51
C GLY A 29 -6.19 26.30 15.98
N THR A 30 -6.98 27.20 15.40
CA THR A 30 -8.40 27.31 15.69
C THR A 30 -9.23 27.40 14.41
N LEU A 31 -10.46 26.91 14.51
CA LEU A 31 -11.50 27.05 13.50
C LEU A 31 -12.66 27.82 14.13
N GLU A 32 -13.05 28.94 13.54
CA GLU A 32 -14.21 29.71 13.98
C GLU A 32 -15.27 29.67 12.87
N VAL A 33 -16.45 29.17 13.19
CA VAL A 33 -17.61 29.16 12.28
C VAL A 33 -18.50 30.35 12.63
N GLN A 34 -18.67 31.25 11.67
CA GLN A 34 -19.53 32.45 11.73
C GLN A 34 -20.65 32.34 10.69
N ASP A 35 -21.58 33.29 10.67
CA ASP A 35 -22.75 33.26 9.77
C ASP A 35 -22.35 33.25 8.29
N ASP A 36 -21.40 34.08 7.86
CA ASP A 36 -20.98 34.19 6.45
C ASP A 36 -19.59 33.60 6.16
N PHE A 37 -18.80 33.36 7.22
CA PHE A 37 -17.39 32.99 7.09
C PHE A 37 -17.02 31.82 7.99
N VAL A 38 -16.08 31.02 7.51
CA VAL A 38 -15.29 30.10 8.33
C VAL A 38 -13.88 30.66 8.39
N ILE A 39 -13.38 30.91 9.60
CA ILE A 39 -12.05 31.47 9.82
C ILE A 39 -11.14 30.37 10.35
N VAL A 40 -10.06 30.09 9.63
CA VAL A 40 -9.00 29.18 10.09
C VAL A 40 -7.77 29.98 10.50
N ARG A 41 -7.27 29.71 11.72
CA ARG A 41 -6.08 30.35 12.29
C ARG A 41 -5.05 29.30 12.65
N GLY A 42 -3.81 29.53 12.26
CA GLY A 42 -2.74 28.59 12.59
C GLY A 42 -1.36 29.15 12.35
N THR A 43 -0.37 28.30 12.49
CA THR A 43 1.03 28.65 12.18
C THR A 43 1.42 28.01 10.86
N SER A 44 1.79 28.83 9.87
CA SER A 44 2.36 28.36 8.60
C SER A 44 3.89 28.31 8.72
N GLN A 45 4.52 27.32 8.07
CA GLN A 45 5.97 27.29 7.91
C GLN A 45 6.33 26.83 6.50
N ARG A 46 7.11 27.65 5.79
CA ARG A 46 7.67 27.33 4.47
C ARG A 46 9.14 26.96 4.65
N SER A 47 9.68 26.11 3.78
CA SER A 47 11.09 25.69 3.83
C SER A 47 12.00 26.91 3.96
N PHE A 48 12.90 26.88 4.94
CA PHE A 48 13.88 27.94 5.24
C PHE A 48 13.29 29.29 5.69
N ARG A 49 11.99 29.36 6.04
CA ARG A 49 11.37 30.58 6.61
C ARG A 49 10.93 30.36 8.06
N MET A 50 10.97 31.45 8.83
CA MET A 50 10.44 31.46 10.19
C MET A 50 8.93 31.15 10.19
N PRO A 51 8.43 30.43 11.21
CA PRO A 51 6.99 30.20 11.37
C PRO A 51 6.24 31.52 11.47
N LYS A 52 5.10 31.62 10.79
CA LYS A 52 4.24 32.81 10.79
C LYS A 52 2.83 32.44 11.21
N ARG A 53 2.23 33.20 12.14
CA ARG A 53 0.80 33.09 12.42
C ARG A 53 0.01 33.70 11.28
N GLU A 54 -0.97 32.95 10.79
CA GLU A 54 -1.83 33.34 9.68
C GLU A 54 -3.30 33.09 10.03
N GLU A 55 -4.15 33.93 9.46
CA GLU A 55 -5.60 33.84 9.51
C GLU A 55 -6.12 33.84 8.08
N HIS A 56 -6.97 32.87 7.74
CA HIS A 56 -7.63 32.82 6.43
C HIS A 56 -9.14 32.81 6.62
N ARG A 57 -9.82 33.72 5.92
CA ARG A 57 -11.28 33.89 5.97
C ARG A 57 -11.90 33.27 4.73
N LEU A 58 -12.69 32.23 4.93
CA LEU A 58 -13.29 31.42 3.86
C LEU A 58 -14.78 31.75 3.81
N ARG A 59 -15.30 32.14 2.65
CA ARG A 59 -16.74 32.42 2.52
C ARG A 59 -17.51 31.11 2.61
N ARG A 60 -18.56 31.05 3.41
CA ARG A 60 -19.38 29.82 3.55
C ARG A 60 -20.01 29.40 2.23
N VAL A 61 -20.37 30.33 1.36
CA VAL A 61 -20.95 30.01 0.05
C VAL A 61 -19.99 29.26 -0.89
N ASP A 62 -18.69 29.36 -0.64
CA ASP A 62 -17.65 28.68 -1.41
C ASP A 62 -17.28 27.32 -0.81
N ILE A 63 -17.75 27.00 0.41
CA ILE A 63 -17.43 25.75 1.09
C ILE A 63 -18.39 24.65 0.65
N VAL A 64 -17.83 23.52 0.24
CA VAL A 64 -18.57 22.32 -0.16
C VAL A 64 -17.90 21.06 0.40
N ASN A 65 -18.55 19.90 0.25
CA ASN A 65 -17.93 18.59 0.52
C ASN A 65 -17.41 18.44 1.96
N ALA A 66 -18.11 19.01 2.93
CA ALA A 66 -17.74 18.89 4.33
C ALA A 66 -18.03 17.46 4.84
N TRP A 67 -17.02 16.79 5.39
CA TRP A 67 -17.14 15.45 5.95
C TRP A 67 -16.15 15.19 7.07
N ALA A 68 -16.40 14.14 7.86
CA ALA A 68 -15.51 13.70 8.93
C ALA A 68 -15.24 12.20 8.87
N ASN A 69 -14.00 11.82 9.20
CA ASN A 69 -13.58 10.45 9.45
C ASN A 69 -13.00 10.34 10.85
N GLY A 70 -13.78 9.82 11.80
CA GLY A 70 -13.35 9.77 13.19
C GLY A 70 -13.13 11.19 13.76
N GLN A 71 -11.88 11.52 14.09
CA GLN A 71 -11.50 12.83 14.67
C GLN A 71 -11.10 13.85 13.60
N ASP A 72 -11.07 13.46 12.33
CA ASP A 72 -10.58 14.29 11.25
C ASP A 72 -11.72 14.89 10.46
N VAL A 73 -11.65 16.19 10.20
CA VAL A 73 -12.64 16.93 9.43
C VAL A 73 -11.99 17.49 8.17
N ARG A 74 -12.73 17.47 7.06
CA ARG A 74 -12.33 18.03 5.78
C ARG A 74 -13.48 18.75 5.10
N PHE A 75 -13.15 19.75 4.30
CA PHE A 75 -14.08 20.39 3.37
C PHE A 75 -13.30 21.03 2.22
N ASP A 76 -13.97 21.22 1.09
CA ASP A 76 -13.43 21.89 -0.07
C ASP A 76 -13.89 23.35 -0.10
N VAL A 77 -13.05 24.22 -0.66
CA VAL A 77 -13.34 25.64 -0.88
C VAL A 77 -13.15 25.93 -2.37
N LEU A 78 -14.24 26.29 -3.05
CA LEU A 78 -14.24 26.62 -4.47
C LEU A 78 -13.65 28.02 -4.69
N GLY A 79 -12.82 28.21 -5.72
CA GLY A 79 -12.16 29.51 -5.93
C GLY A 79 -11.43 29.74 -7.25
N VAL A 80 -11.14 31.02 -7.53
CA VAL A 80 -10.57 31.52 -8.82
C VAL A 80 -9.13 31.03 -9.09
N LYS A 81 -8.40 30.56 -8.07
CA LYS A 81 -7.03 30.01 -8.21
C LYS A 81 -6.98 28.48 -8.08
N GLY A 82 -8.14 27.81 -8.22
CA GLY A 82 -8.32 26.38 -8.05
C GLY A 82 -8.98 26.05 -6.72
N ASP A 83 -9.67 24.90 -6.71
CA ASP A 83 -10.35 24.37 -5.54
C ASP A 83 -9.31 23.87 -4.54
N VAL A 84 -9.59 24.08 -3.26
CA VAL A 84 -8.66 23.70 -2.19
C VAL A 84 -9.36 22.91 -1.10
N THR A 85 -8.74 21.83 -0.65
CA THR A 85 -9.23 21.05 0.49
C THR A 85 -8.56 21.51 1.78
N VAL A 86 -9.36 21.85 2.79
CA VAL A 86 -8.90 22.17 4.14
C VAL A 86 -9.16 20.96 5.03
N GLY A 87 -8.16 20.51 5.78
CA GLY A 87 -8.28 19.37 6.69
C GLY A 87 -7.51 19.54 8.01
N PHE A 88 -8.07 19.01 9.09
CA PHE A 88 -7.54 19.10 10.46
C PHE A 88 -8.13 18.00 11.37
N SER A 89 -7.48 17.72 12.50
CA SER A 89 -8.05 16.93 13.61
C SER A 89 -8.63 17.79 14.70
N VAL A 90 -9.57 17.19 15.43
CA VAL A 90 -10.09 17.67 16.71
C VAL A 90 -9.90 16.63 17.82
N ALA A 91 -10.30 16.99 19.04
CA ALA A 91 -10.11 16.17 20.24
C ALA A 91 -10.86 14.83 20.19
N ASP A 92 -12.05 14.80 19.59
CA ASP A 92 -12.94 13.64 19.62
C ASP A 92 -13.92 13.64 18.43
N ARG A 93 -14.60 12.50 18.23
CA ARG A 93 -15.54 12.30 17.11
C ARG A 93 -16.79 13.17 17.21
N GLU A 94 -17.22 13.50 18.42
CA GLU A 94 -18.42 14.31 18.65
C GLU A 94 -18.16 15.76 18.22
N THR A 95 -16.99 16.29 18.57
CA THR A 95 -16.51 17.60 18.11
C THR A 95 -16.39 17.63 16.58
N ALA A 96 -15.89 16.57 15.96
CA ALA A 96 -15.78 16.49 14.50
C ALA A 96 -17.16 16.55 13.84
N ALA A 97 -18.12 15.76 14.34
CA ALA A 97 -19.50 15.75 13.86
C ALA A 97 -20.19 17.11 14.05
N ARG A 98 -19.96 17.79 15.19
CA ARG A 98 -20.47 19.14 15.45
C ARG A 98 -19.92 20.16 14.46
N ILE A 99 -18.64 20.10 14.12
CA ILE A 99 -18.06 21.00 13.11
C ILE A 99 -18.72 20.75 11.75
N VAL A 100 -18.81 19.50 11.30
CA VAL A 100 -19.45 19.16 10.01
C VAL A 100 -20.90 19.64 9.98
N ALA A 101 -21.66 19.49 11.07
CA ALA A 101 -23.04 19.96 11.16
C ALA A 101 -23.19 21.50 11.08
N LEU A 102 -22.14 22.26 11.41
CA LEU A 102 -22.12 23.73 11.29
C LEU A 102 -21.65 24.23 9.92
N LEU A 103 -20.93 23.39 9.17
CA LEU A 103 -20.48 23.70 7.82
C LEU A 103 -21.63 23.57 6.81
N PRO A 104 -21.54 24.23 5.64
CA PRO A 104 -22.53 24.08 4.59
C PRO A 104 -22.67 22.62 4.15
N THR A 105 -23.92 22.19 3.95
CA THR A 105 -24.27 20.82 3.52
C THR A 105 -24.16 20.62 2.02
N ARG A 106 -23.80 21.65 1.26
CA ARG A 106 -23.66 21.59 -0.20
C ARG A 106 -22.53 20.63 -0.55
N GLN A 107 -22.82 19.67 -1.42
CA GLN A 107 -21.85 18.73 -1.98
C GLN A 107 -21.83 18.86 -3.50
N THR A 108 -20.67 18.61 -4.12
CA THR A 108 -20.56 18.52 -5.58
C THR A 108 -21.05 17.14 -6.03
N GLU A 109 -21.59 17.05 -7.25
CA GLU A 109 -22.06 15.76 -7.81
C GLU A 109 -20.95 14.71 -7.83
N GLN A 110 -19.74 15.13 -8.21
CA GLN A 110 -18.55 14.27 -8.19
C GLN A 110 -18.26 13.70 -6.79
N PHE A 111 -18.30 14.54 -5.75
CA PHE A 111 -18.02 14.10 -4.38
C PHE A 111 -19.06 13.09 -3.90
N VAL A 112 -20.34 13.35 -4.17
CA VAL A 112 -21.44 12.43 -3.84
C VAL A 112 -21.23 11.09 -4.53
N GLN A 113 -20.98 11.12 -5.84
CA GLN A 113 -20.74 9.91 -6.63
C GLN A 113 -19.55 9.10 -6.09
N GLU A 114 -18.40 9.73 -5.83
CA GLU A 114 -17.21 9.05 -5.29
C GLU A 114 -17.48 8.44 -3.91
N HIS A 115 -18.24 9.10 -3.03
CA HIS A 115 -18.58 8.57 -1.72
C HIS A 115 -19.54 7.40 -1.80
N GLU A 116 -20.59 7.51 -2.61
CA GLU A 116 -21.55 6.43 -2.84
C GLU A 116 -20.88 5.20 -3.47
N GLU A 117 -20.06 5.40 -4.50
CA GLU A 117 -19.32 4.34 -5.17
C GLU A 117 -18.34 3.64 -4.22
N ASN A 118 -17.61 4.40 -3.39
CA ASN A 118 -16.72 3.82 -2.38
C ASN A 118 -17.49 3.01 -1.31
N ALA A 119 -18.63 3.52 -0.83
CA ALA A 119 -19.48 2.81 0.12
C ALA A 119 -19.99 1.48 -0.49
N VAL A 120 -20.52 1.54 -1.72
CA VAL A 120 -20.97 0.36 -2.46
C VAL A 120 -19.85 -0.66 -2.66
N PHE A 121 -18.63 -0.19 -2.97
CA PHE A 121 -17.47 -1.07 -3.11
C PHE A 121 -17.15 -1.78 -1.80
N HIS A 122 -17.09 -1.05 -0.68
CA HIS A 122 -16.82 -1.60 0.64
C HIS A 122 -17.87 -2.61 1.07
N ASP A 123 -19.17 -2.31 0.93
CA ASP A 123 -20.26 -3.22 1.24
C ASP A 123 -20.14 -4.54 0.47
N ARG A 124 -19.78 -4.47 -0.83
CA ARG A 124 -19.58 -5.66 -1.68
C ARG A 124 -18.44 -6.54 -1.18
N ILE A 125 -17.28 -5.96 -0.88
CA ILE A 125 -16.12 -6.74 -0.43
C ILE A 125 -16.29 -7.22 1.02
N ASP A 126 -17.01 -6.49 1.88
CA ASP A 126 -17.38 -6.93 3.23
C ASP A 126 -18.34 -8.11 3.20
N TYR A 127 -19.34 -8.08 2.31
CA TYR A 127 -20.27 -9.19 2.12
C TYR A 127 -19.54 -10.48 1.69
N TRP A 128 -18.63 -10.38 0.73
CA TRP A 128 -18.00 -11.56 0.13
C TRP A 128 -16.75 -12.08 0.85
N SER A 129 -16.00 -11.21 1.51
CA SER A 129 -14.73 -11.53 2.20
C SER A 129 -14.43 -10.50 3.32
N PRO A 130 -15.03 -10.66 4.51
CA PRO A 130 -14.86 -9.72 5.61
C PRO A 130 -13.46 -9.75 6.26
N SER A 131 -12.66 -10.79 5.99
CA SER A 131 -11.35 -10.99 6.61
C SER A 131 -10.26 -11.37 5.59
N THR A 132 -9.00 -11.28 6.04
CA THR A 132 -7.81 -11.55 5.21
C THR A 132 -6.82 -12.50 5.91
N PRO A 133 -7.21 -13.73 6.25
CA PRO A 133 -6.37 -14.65 7.00
C PRO A 133 -5.12 -15.09 6.24
N VAL A 134 -5.17 -15.19 4.91
CA VAL A 134 -4.03 -15.65 4.11
C VAL A 134 -2.91 -14.62 4.14
N ILE A 135 -3.24 -13.32 4.09
CA ILE A 135 -2.22 -12.27 4.24
C ILE A 135 -1.49 -12.41 5.56
N TRP A 136 -2.20 -12.57 6.67
CA TRP A 136 -1.55 -12.75 7.97
C TRP A 136 -0.68 -14.01 7.99
N GLY A 137 -1.17 -15.12 7.44
CA GLY A 137 -0.39 -16.35 7.30
C GLY A 137 0.90 -16.16 6.49
N LEU A 138 0.83 -15.47 5.36
CA LEU A 138 1.99 -15.18 4.52
C LEU A 138 2.98 -14.25 5.22
N LEU A 139 2.50 -13.19 5.89
CA LEU A 139 3.35 -12.29 6.66
C LEU A 139 4.09 -13.05 7.76
N THR A 140 3.36 -13.85 8.55
CA THR A 140 3.93 -14.69 9.61
C THR A 140 4.94 -15.69 9.05
N ALA A 141 4.64 -16.36 7.94
CA ALA A 141 5.56 -17.33 7.33
C ALA A 141 6.86 -16.66 6.86
N ASN A 142 6.78 -15.53 6.15
CA ASN A 142 7.95 -14.81 5.65
C ASN A 142 8.81 -14.25 6.78
N ILE A 143 8.18 -13.64 7.79
CA ILE A 143 8.88 -13.12 8.97
C ILE A 143 9.52 -14.27 9.76
N GLY A 144 8.79 -15.36 9.99
CA GLY A 144 9.28 -16.53 10.71
C GLY A 144 10.47 -17.19 10.02
N ILE A 145 10.39 -17.41 8.70
CA ILE A 145 11.49 -17.96 7.90
C ILE A 145 12.71 -17.04 7.95
N PHE A 146 12.52 -15.73 7.82
CA PHE A 146 13.64 -14.79 7.92
C PHE A 146 14.30 -14.81 9.31
N VAL A 147 13.51 -14.89 10.39
CA VAL A 147 14.05 -15.01 11.76
C VAL A 147 14.83 -16.31 11.91
N LEU A 148 14.33 -17.43 11.40
CA LEU A 148 15.04 -18.72 11.42
C LEU A 148 16.35 -18.67 10.64
N MET A 149 16.36 -18.07 9.45
CA MET A 149 17.58 -17.85 8.65
C MET A 149 18.60 -16.99 9.41
N TRP A 150 18.12 -15.92 10.05
CA TRP A 150 18.97 -15.02 10.85
C TRP A 150 19.56 -15.75 12.06
N LEU A 151 18.77 -16.52 12.80
CA LEU A 151 19.26 -17.34 13.91
C LEU A 151 20.29 -18.38 13.45
N ALA A 152 20.00 -19.11 12.36
CA ALA A 152 20.93 -20.07 11.78
C ALA A 152 22.25 -19.41 11.37
N ARG A 153 22.19 -18.18 10.83
CA ARG A 153 23.39 -17.40 10.50
C ARG A 153 24.20 -17.07 11.75
N GLN A 154 23.56 -16.65 12.82
CA GLN A 154 24.23 -16.35 14.09
C GLN A 154 24.89 -17.60 14.67
N THR A 155 24.22 -18.75 14.64
CA THR A 155 24.80 -20.02 15.09
C THR A 155 26.04 -20.38 14.27
N TYR A 156 25.99 -20.25 12.93
CA TYR A 156 27.15 -20.48 12.07
C TYR A 156 28.30 -19.51 12.38
N GLN A 157 28.00 -18.22 12.55
CA GLN A 157 29.00 -17.19 12.88
C GLN A 157 29.64 -17.41 14.24
N ASN A 158 28.89 -17.90 15.22
CA ASN A 158 29.37 -18.19 16.57
C ASN A 158 30.18 -19.49 16.64
N ALA A 159 29.92 -20.45 15.75
CA ALA A 159 30.68 -21.69 15.65
C ALA A 159 32.05 -21.51 14.96
N LEU A 160 32.28 -20.38 14.28
CA LEU A 160 33.57 -20.04 13.71
C LEU A 160 34.53 -19.55 14.80
N GLU A 161 35.54 -20.36 15.12
CA GLU A 161 36.62 -20.00 16.05
C GLU A 161 37.88 -19.50 15.32
N GLY A 162 38.70 -18.71 16.03
CA GLY A 162 40.05 -18.34 15.57
C GLY A 162 40.10 -17.36 14.38
N PRO A 163 41.16 -17.43 13.54
CA PRO A 163 41.45 -16.47 12.46
C PRO A 163 40.32 -16.31 11.43
N LEU A 164 39.51 -17.34 11.23
CA LEU A 164 38.36 -17.30 10.31
C LEU A 164 37.32 -16.27 10.77
N ARG A 165 37.01 -16.20 12.08
CA ARG A 165 36.08 -15.20 12.63
C ARG A 165 36.58 -13.77 12.39
N GLN A 166 37.89 -13.54 12.55
CA GLN A 166 38.51 -12.25 12.26
C GLN A 166 38.45 -11.93 10.75
N LEU A 167 38.72 -12.90 9.88
CA LEU A 167 38.61 -12.73 8.43
C LEU A 167 37.17 -12.36 8.01
N PHE A 168 36.15 -12.98 8.60
CA PHE A 168 34.74 -12.64 8.34
C PHE A 168 34.34 -11.26 8.84
N ALA A 169 34.84 -10.85 10.00
CA ALA A 169 34.56 -9.53 10.56
C ALA A 169 35.24 -8.40 9.75
N LEU A 170 36.41 -8.68 9.18
CA LEU A 170 37.24 -7.69 8.50
C LEU A 170 37.04 -7.65 6.98
N ASN A 171 36.46 -8.69 6.36
CA ASN A 171 36.30 -8.76 4.91
C ASN A 171 34.82 -8.82 4.46
N PRO A 172 34.25 -7.71 3.97
CA PRO A 172 32.85 -7.65 3.55
C PRO A 172 32.53 -8.58 2.38
N ASN A 173 33.50 -8.90 1.51
CA ASN A 173 33.28 -9.78 0.37
C ASN A 173 33.09 -11.23 0.81
N VAL A 174 33.86 -11.69 1.80
CA VAL A 174 33.75 -13.06 2.33
C VAL A 174 32.42 -13.23 3.09
N SER A 175 32.00 -12.21 3.84
CA SER A 175 30.68 -12.16 4.51
C SER A 175 29.52 -12.21 3.49
N ALA A 176 29.64 -11.50 2.36
CA ALA A 176 28.63 -11.51 1.30
C ALA A 176 28.54 -12.86 0.59
N LEU A 177 29.67 -13.52 0.33
CA LEU A 177 29.71 -14.85 -0.29
C LEU A 177 29.05 -15.92 0.57
N LEU A 178 29.34 -15.94 1.88
CA LEU A 178 28.66 -16.86 2.81
C LEU A 178 27.17 -16.61 2.87
N HIS A 179 26.75 -15.35 2.90
CA HIS A 179 25.33 -15.01 2.93
C HIS A 179 24.62 -15.49 1.67
N ALA A 180 25.25 -15.33 0.50
CA ALA A 180 24.73 -15.87 -0.75
C ALA A 180 24.65 -17.41 -0.71
N GLN A 181 25.67 -18.09 -0.18
CA GLN A 181 25.67 -19.55 -0.04
C GLN A 181 24.56 -20.03 0.92
N GLN A 182 24.38 -19.34 2.06
CA GLN A 182 23.31 -19.65 3.00
C GLN A 182 21.94 -19.55 2.33
N LEU A 183 21.70 -18.52 1.51
CA LEU A 183 20.45 -18.42 0.74
C LEU A 183 20.24 -19.62 -0.19
N VAL A 184 21.32 -20.11 -0.83
CA VAL A 184 21.27 -21.31 -1.68
C VAL A 184 20.93 -22.56 -0.87
N GLU A 185 21.52 -22.73 0.30
CA GLU A 185 21.23 -23.87 1.19
C GLU A 185 19.77 -23.84 1.67
N TRP A 186 19.25 -22.65 1.97
CA TRP A 186 17.85 -22.44 2.38
C TRP A 186 16.83 -22.55 1.25
N GLY A 187 17.27 -22.71 0.00
CA GLY A 187 16.36 -22.96 -1.12
C GLY A 187 16.11 -21.77 -2.04
N SER A 188 17.05 -20.83 -2.15
CA SER A 188 16.93 -19.76 -3.13
C SER A 188 16.89 -20.29 -4.56
N ASN A 189 16.35 -19.48 -5.46
CA ASN A 189 16.16 -19.87 -6.85
C ASN A 189 17.45 -19.60 -7.63
N VAL A 190 18.16 -20.68 -7.97
CA VAL A 190 19.40 -20.65 -8.75
C VAL A 190 19.22 -21.58 -9.94
N GLY A 191 19.28 -21.04 -11.17
CA GLY A 191 18.90 -21.76 -12.38
C GLY A 191 19.60 -23.12 -12.53
N ARG A 192 20.91 -23.18 -12.26
CA ARG A 192 21.68 -24.44 -12.30
C ARG A 192 21.11 -25.51 -11.36
N LEU A 193 20.62 -25.17 -10.18
CA LEU A 193 20.08 -26.15 -9.23
C LEU A 193 18.60 -26.43 -9.51
N THR A 194 17.82 -25.37 -9.72
CA THR A 194 16.38 -25.43 -9.96
C THR A 194 16.06 -26.28 -11.20
N LEU A 195 16.79 -26.08 -12.30
CA LEU A 195 16.58 -26.80 -13.55
C LEU A 195 17.17 -28.23 -13.56
N ASN A 196 18.01 -28.58 -12.58
CA ASN A 196 18.62 -29.90 -12.45
C ASN A 196 18.06 -30.68 -11.25
N GLY A 197 16.74 -30.69 -11.11
CA GLY A 197 16.03 -31.57 -10.16
C GLY A 197 15.62 -30.94 -8.83
N GLN A 198 16.07 -29.72 -8.51
CA GLN A 198 15.65 -29.00 -7.30
C GLN A 198 14.51 -28.02 -7.57
N TRP A 199 13.47 -28.46 -8.29
CA TRP A 199 12.34 -27.63 -8.74
C TRP A 199 11.57 -26.96 -7.60
N TRP A 200 11.61 -27.54 -6.39
CA TRP A 200 10.99 -26.98 -5.18
C TRP A 200 11.53 -25.58 -4.84
N ARG A 201 12.72 -25.22 -5.35
CA ARG A 201 13.32 -23.88 -5.28
C ARG A 201 12.47 -22.78 -5.91
N LEU A 202 11.60 -23.13 -6.87
CA LEU A 202 10.65 -22.18 -7.45
C LEU A 202 9.67 -21.64 -6.41
N VAL A 203 9.32 -22.47 -5.42
CA VAL A 203 8.38 -22.12 -4.34
C VAL A 203 9.12 -21.60 -3.11
N SER A 204 10.17 -22.29 -2.65
CA SER A 204 10.87 -21.88 -1.41
C SER A 204 11.49 -20.50 -1.51
N SER A 205 12.02 -20.13 -2.68
CA SER A 205 12.62 -18.81 -2.91
C SER A 205 11.67 -17.65 -2.64
N MET A 206 10.35 -17.86 -2.83
CA MET A 206 9.31 -16.86 -2.59
C MET A 206 9.24 -16.41 -1.13
N PHE A 207 9.79 -17.20 -0.20
CA PHE A 207 9.73 -16.92 1.24
C PHE A 207 11.07 -16.49 1.85
N LEU A 208 12.17 -16.60 1.09
CA LEU A 208 13.51 -16.22 1.55
C LEU A 208 13.75 -14.73 1.33
N HIS A 209 14.44 -14.08 2.25
CA HIS A 209 14.76 -12.65 2.13
C HIS A 209 16.23 -12.39 2.46
N GLY A 210 16.91 -11.67 1.58
CA GLY A 210 18.35 -11.40 1.70
C GLY A 210 18.72 -10.31 2.72
N SER A 211 17.77 -9.49 3.17
CA SER A 211 18.04 -8.43 4.15
C SER A 211 16.76 -7.99 4.87
N ILE A 212 16.91 -7.30 6.00
CA ILE A 212 15.77 -6.78 6.77
C ILE A 212 14.96 -5.75 5.99
N TRP A 213 15.62 -4.91 5.18
CA TRP A 213 14.96 -3.94 4.32
C TRP A 213 14.20 -4.63 3.19
N HIS A 214 14.80 -5.65 2.58
CA HIS A 214 14.12 -6.45 1.56
C HIS A 214 12.85 -7.12 2.13
N LEU A 215 12.94 -7.71 3.32
CA LEU A 215 11.75 -8.22 4.01
C LEU A 215 10.74 -7.11 4.30
N GLY A 216 11.16 -6.00 4.90
CA GLY A 216 10.27 -4.91 5.30
C GLY A 216 9.48 -4.33 4.13
N PHE A 217 10.13 -4.06 2.99
CA PHE A 217 9.46 -3.56 1.80
C PHE A 217 8.49 -4.59 1.19
N ASN A 218 8.88 -5.87 1.12
CA ASN A 218 7.98 -6.92 0.63
C ASN A 218 6.76 -7.10 1.55
N MET A 219 6.94 -7.11 2.87
CA MET A 219 5.84 -7.30 3.82
C MET A 219 4.90 -6.10 3.79
N LEU A 220 5.42 -4.88 3.68
CA LEU A 220 4.61 -3.67 3.52
C LEU A 220 3.82 -3.69 2.21
N ALA A 221 4.44 -4.07 1.08
CA ALA A 221 3.77 -4.16 -0.20
C ALA A 221 2.71 -5.27 -0.22
N LEU A 222 3.05 -6.45 0.31
CA LEU A 222 2.13 -7.59 0.43
C LEU A 222 0.94 -7.26 1.33
N TRP A 223 1.16 -6.58 2.46
CA TRP A 223 0.07 -6.18 3.35
C TRP A 223 -0.88 -5.16 2.69
N GLN A 224 -0.33 -4.16 1.99
CA GLN A 224 -1.15 -3.13 1.35
C GLN A 224 -1.98 -3.69 0.20
N VAL A 225 -1.33 -4.29 -0.81
CA VAL A 225 -2.05 -4.72 -2.02
C VAL A 225 -2.76 -6.05 -1.79
N GLY A 226 -2.13 -6.95 -1.03
CA GLY A 226 -2.65 -8.28 -0.81
C GLY A 226 -3.92 -8.32 0.03
N ARG A 227 -4.11 -7.40 1.00
CA ARG A 227 -5.38 -7.35 1.76
C ARG A 227 -6.56 -7.03 0.85
N LEU A 228 -6.42 -6.02 0.01
CA LEU A 228 -7.47 -5.65 -0.94
C LEU A 228 -7.76 -6.81 -1.89
N THR A 229 -6.71 -7.42 -2.46
CA THR A 229 -6.88 -8.52 -3.41
C THR A 229 -7.47 -9.77 -2.75
N GLU A 230 -7.09 -10.12 -1.51
CA GLU A 230 -7.71 -11.23 -0.78
C GLU A 230 -9.19 -10.96 -0.52
N ARG A 231 -9.58 -9.71 -0.21
CA ARG A 231 -11.01 -9.38 -0.05
C ARG A 231 -11.79 -9.54 -1.35
N ILE A 232 -11.22 -9.09 -2.47
CA ILE A 232 -11.85 -9.22 -3.80
C ILE A 232 -11.97 -10.69 -4.22
N PHE A 233 -10.86 -11.43 -4.21
CA PHE A 233 -10.81 -12.80 -4.73
C PHE A 233 -11.36 -13.83 -3.73
N GLY A 234 -11.31 -13.54 -2.44
CA GLY A 234 -11.48 -14.52 -1.37
C GLY A 234 -10.22 -15.37 -1.14
N SER A 235 -10.07 -15.91 0.06
CA SER A 235 -8.83 -16.55 0.53
C SER A 235 -8.31 -17.69 -0.37
N SER A 236 -9.17 -18.61 -0.81
CA SER A 236 -8.74 -19.76 -1.62
C SER A 236 -8.18 -19.36 -2.99
N ARG A 237 -8.87 -18.44 -3.68
CA ARG A 237 -8.43 -17.90 -4.97
C ARG A 237 -7.21 -17.00 -4.82
N PHE A 238 -7.11 -16.28 -3.70
CA PHE A 238 -5.93 -15.49 -3.40
C PHE A 238 -4.68 -16.35 -3.19
N VAL A 239 -4.79 -17.50 -2.48
CA VAL A 239 -3.69 -18.47 -2.37
C VAL A 239 -3.26 -18.96 -3.75
N ALA A 240 -4.22 -19.37 -4.60
CA ALA A 240 -3.92 -19.82 -5.95
C ALA A 240 -3.25 -18.72 -6.79
N LEU A 241 -3.74 -17.48 -6.71
CA LEU A 241 -3.14 -16.32 -7.37
C LEU A 241 -1.70 -16.09 -6.91
N TYR A 242 -1.45 -16.06 -5.59
CA TYR A 242 -0.12 -15.84 -5.02
C TYR A 242 0.88 -16.91 -5.47
N LEU A 243 0.47 -18.18 -5.43
CA LEU A 243 1.33 -19.30 -5.81
C LEU A 243 1.61 -19.32 -7.31
N LEU A 244 0.58 -19.17 -8.16
CA LEU A 244 0.75 -19.15 -9.62
C LEU A 244 1.62 -17.96 -10.06
N ALA A 245 1.37 -16.77 -9.51
CA ALA A 245 2.20 -15.59 -9.74
C ALA A 245 3.66 -15.83 -9.33
N GLY A 246 3.90 -16.32 -8.12
CA GLY A 246 5.24 -16.58 -7.62
C GLY A 246 5.98 -17.62 -8.45
N LEU A 247 5.30 -18.72 -8.82
CA LEU A 247 5.85 -19.74 -9.70
C LEU A 247 6.20 -19.18 -11.08
N SER A 248 5.32 -18.39 -11.69
CA SER A 248 5.61 -17.74 -12.98
C SER A 248 6.80 -16.79 -12.89
N GLY A 249 6.93 -16.03 -11.81
CA GLY A 249 8.09 -15.18 -11.55
C GLY A 249 9.37 -15.99 -11.39
N SER A 250 9.37 -17.00 -10.51
CA SER A 250 10.52 -17.87 -10.30
C SER A 250 10.94 -18.62 -11.56
N LEU A 251 9.98 -19.02 -12.41
CA LEU A 251 10.27 -19.66 -13.69
C LEU A 251 10.87 -18.67 -14.69
N ALA A 252 10.30 -17.48 -14.83
CA ALA A 252 10.85 -16.43 -15.70
C ALA A 252 12.28 -16.04 -15.28
N SER A 253 12.54 -15.96 -13.98
CA SER A 253 13.87 -15.74 -13.41
C SER A 253 14.90 -16.77 -13.90
N VAL A 254 14.63 -18.07 -13.74
CA VAL A 254 15.62 -19.10 -14.13
C VAL A 254 15.77 -19.26 -15.63
N LEU A 255 14.74 -18.93 -16.40
CA LEU A 255 14.80 -18.99 -17.87
C LEU A 255 15.55 -17.79 -18.46
N TRP A 256 15.39 -16.60 -17.88
CA TRP A 256 16.00 -15.37 -18.40
C TRP A 256 17.38 -15.09 -17.81
N ASN A 257 17.54 -15.34 -16.51
CA ASN A 257 18.73 -15.01 -15.72
C ASN A 257 19.21 -16.23 -14.87
N PRO A 258 19.60 -17.36 -15.48
CA PRO A 258 19.92 -18.60 -14.75
C PRO A 258 21.08 -18.48 -13.75
N HIS A 259 21.90 -17.43 -13.87
CA HIS A 259 23.04 -17.15 -12.99
C HIS A 259 22.69 -16.27 -11.78
N VAL A 260 21.50 -15.66 -11.77
CA VAL A 260 21.04 -14.83 -10.66
C VAL A 260 20.56 -15.74 -9.53
N ASN A 261 20.99 -15.42 -8.32
CA ASN A 261 20.48 -16.03 -7.10
C ASN A 261 19.26 -15.23 -6.63
N SER A 262 18.06 -15.71 -6.95
CA SER A 262 16.81 -14.97 -6.74
C SER A 262 16.07 -15.43 -5.47
N VAL A 263 15.62 -14.47 -4.67
CA VAL A 263 14.86 -14.68 -3.43
C VAL A 263 13.84 -13.56 -3.27
N GLY A 264 12.76 -13.82 -2.54
CA GLY A 264 11.80 -12.82 -2.09
C GLY A 264 10.40 -13.02 -2.64
N ALA A 265 9.42 -12.51 -1.90
CA ALA A 265 8.02 -12.57 -2.28
C ALA A 265 7.65 -11.63 -3.44
N SER A 266 8.58 -10.76 -3.90
CA SER A 266 8.29 -9.69 -4.84
C SER A 266 7.71 -10.16 -6.17
N GLY A 267 8.15 -11.31 -6.71
CA GLY A 267 7.54 -11.86 -7.93
C GLY A 267 6.05 -12.16 -7.75
N ALA A 268 5.67 -12.75 -6.62
CA ALA A 268 4.27 -13.01 -6.29
C ALA A 268 3.49 -11.71 -6.02
N ILE A 269 4.10 -10.71 -5.37
CA ILE A 269 3.49 -9.40 -5.13
C ILE A 269 3.19 -8.68 -6.45
N PHE A 270 4.13 -8.69 -7.40
CA PHE A 270 3.91 -8.17 -8.74
C PHE A 270 2.77 -8.89 -9.45
N GLY A 271 2.65 -10.21 -9.27
CA GLY A 271 1.50 -10.93 -9.82
C GLY A 271 0.18 -10.69 -9.09
N ILE A 272 0.17 -10.38 -7.79
CA ILE A 272 -1.05 -9.89 -7.12
C ILE A 272 -1.52 -8.59 -7.78
N ILE A 273 -0.60 -7.67 -8.07
CA ILE A 273 -0.90 -6.42 -8.80
C ILE A 273 -1.41 -6.74 -10.21
N GLY A 274 -0.76 -7.65 -10.93
CA GLY A 274 -1.20 -8.12 -12.25
C GLY A 274 -2.60 -8.71 -12.23
N GLY A 275 -2.90 -9.56 -11.25
CA GLY A 275 -4.20 -10.17 -11.07
C GLY A 275 -5.28 -9.15 -10.71
N LEU A 276 -4.94 -8.12 -9.93
CA LEU A 276 -5.83 -7.02 -9.66
C LEU A 276 -6.11 -6.20 -10.94
N PHE A 277 -5.10 -5.91 -11.78
CA PHE A 277 -5.34 -5.27 -13.08
C PHE A 277 -6.22 -6.11 -14.01
N ALA A 278 -6.03 -7.44 -14.04
CA ALA A 278 -6.88 -8.35 -14.80
C ALA A 278 -8.32 -8.38 -14.29
N PHE A 279 -8.51 -8.32 -12.97
CA PHE A 279 -9.85 -8.21 -12.39
C PHE A 279 -10.50 -6.87 -12.73
N LEU A 280 -9.78 -5.76 -12.56
CA LEU A 280 -10.27 -4.41 -12.82
C LEU A 280 -10.52 -4.12 -14.31
N SER A 281 -10.01 -4.94 -15.23
CA SER A 281 -10.32 -4.82 -16.67
C SER A 281 -11.61 -5.53 -17.08
N ARG A 282 -12.20 -6.35 -16.20
CA ARG A 282 -13.45 -7.04 -16.49
C ARG A 282 -14.65 -6.11 -16.34
N SER A 283 -15.51 -6.09 -17.36
CA SER A 283 -16.77 -5.34 -17.35
C SER A 283 -17.72 -5.79 -16.24
N ASN A 284 -17.65 -7.05 -15.83
CA ASN A 284 -18.46 -7.63 -14.75
C ASN A 284 -17.74 -7.69 -13.40
N SER A 285 -16.68 -6.92 -13.19
CA SER A 285 -15.93 -6.93 -11.92
C SER A 285 -16.81 -6.61 -10.72
N GLY A 286 -17.74 -5.67 -10.87
CA GLY A 286 -18.52 -5.12 -9.75
C GLY A 286 -17.76 -4.07 -8.95
N VAL A 287 -16.65 -3.55 -9.49
CA VAL A 287 -15.96 -2.39 -8.92
C VAL A 287 -16.48 -1.13 -9.62
N PRO A 288 -16.91 -0.10 -8.87
CA PRO A 288 -17.35 1.15 -9.47
C PRO A 288 -16.23 1.89 -10.22
N PRO A 289 -16.53 2.65 -11.28
CA PRO A 289 -15.52 3.27 -12.15
C PRO A 289 -14.54 4.22 -11.42
N THR A 290 -15.01 5.00 -10.45
CA THR A 290 -14.14 5.92 -9.69
C THR A 290 -13.08 5.15 -8.90
N VAL A 291 -13.50 4.08 -8.21
CA VAL A 291 -12.62 3.16 -7.47
C VAL A 291 -11.63 2.46 -8.41
N VAL A 292 -12.06 2.04 -9.60
CA VAL A 292 -11.14 1.47 -10.61
C VAL A 292 -10.05 2.48 -10.99
N SER A 293 -10.43 3.74 -11.22
CA SER A 293 -9.49 4.81 -11.56
C SER A 293 -8.49 5.09 -10.44
N GLU A 294 -8.96 5.14 -9.19
CA GLU A 294 -8.13 5.35 -8.00
C GLU A 294 -7.12 4.21 -7.79
N LEU A 295 -7.57 2.95 -7.88
CA LEU A 295 -6.69 1.78 -7.75
C LEU A 295 -5.64 1.74 -8.87
N ARG A 296 -6.01 2.09 -10.11
CA ARG A 296 -5.03 2.14 -11.22
C ARG A 296 -4.01 3.26 -11.04
N SER A 297 -4.46 4.45 -10.65
CA SER A 297 -3.60 5.62 -10.48
C SER A 297 -2.64 5.49 -9.29
N SER A 298 -3.00 4.72 -8.27
CA SER A 298 -2.12 4.39 -7.14
C SER A 298 -1.12 3.27 -7.45
N LEU A 299 -1.54 2.19 -8.13
CA LEU A 299 -0.70 1.02 -8.37
C LEU A 299 0.26 1.15 -9.54
N LEU A 300 -0.15 1.85 -10.62
CA LEU A 300 0.67 1.95 -11.83
C LEU A 300 2.00 2.69 -11.58
N PRO A 301 2.04 3.86 -10.91
CA PRO A 301 3.30 4.52 -10.60
C PRO A 301 4.22 3.68 -9.71
N PHE A 302 3.66 2.98 -8.72
CA PHE A 302 4.42 2.07 -7.85
C PHE A 302 5.08 0.94 -8.66
N LEU A 303 4.33 0.32 -9.57
CA LEU A 303 4.84 -0.74 -10.43
C LEU A 303 5.95 -0.25 -11.36
N LEU A 304 5.74 0.89 -12.04
CA LEU A 304 6.74 1.47 -12.94
C LEU A 304 8.01 1.88 -12.20
N PHE A 305 7.85 2.52 -11.04
CA PHE A 305 8.98 2.90 -10.18
C PHE A 305 9.74 1.67 -9.69
N SER A 306 9.05 0.60 -9.29
CA SER A 306 9.69 -0.62 -8.79
C SER A 306 10.49 -1.33 -9.89
N LEU A 307 9.96 -1.43 -11.12
CA LEU A 307 10.69 -1.98 -12.27
C LEU A 307 11.90 -1.12 -12.63
N TRP A 308 11.72 0.21 -12.64
CA TRP A 308 12.82 1.15 -12.87
C TRP A 308 13.94 0.98 -11.84
N MET A 309 13.60 0.90 -10.55
CA MET A 309 14.54 0.61 -9.48
C MET A 309 15.25 -0.72 -9.72
N GLY A 310 14.57 -1.74 -10.25
CA GLY A 310 15.21 -3.01 -10.57
C GLY A 310 16.25 -2.95 -11.69
N PHE A 311 16.19 -1.95 -12.58
CA PHE A 311 17.27 -1.68 -13.53
C PHE A 311 18.44 -0.91 -12.90
N VAL A 312 18.18 -0.12 -11.86
CA VAL A 312 19.20 0.68 -11.15
C VAL A 312 19.97 -0.16 -10.14
N TYR A 313 19.29 -1.08 -9.44
CA TYR A 313 19.86 -1.87 -8.35
C TYR A 313 20.19 -3.31 -8.82
N PRO A 314 21.48 -3.68 -8.91
CA PRO A 314 21.94 -4.92 -9.56
C PRO A 314 21.55 -6.23 -8.85
N HIS A 315 20.92 -6.14 -7.67
CA HIS A 315 20.44 -7.30 -6.91
C HIS A 315 18.93 -7.52 -7.03
N THR A 316 18.28 -6.83 -7.98
CA THR A 316 16.83 -6.94 -8.22
C THR A 316 16.58 -7.78 -9.46
N ASP A 317 15.69 -8.76 -9.33
CA ASP A 317 15.35 -9.66 -10.41
C ASP A 317 14.09 -9.19 -11.16
N ASN A 318 14.30 -8.35 -12.18
CA ASN A 318 13.21 -7.86 -13.02
C ASN A 318 12.54 -8.96 -13.85
N ALA A 319 13.25 -10.07 -14.15
CA ALA A 319 12.63 -11.21 -14.84
C ALA A 319 11.59 -11.87 -13.93
N ALA A 320 11.89 -12.01 -12.63
CA ALA A 320 10.91 -12.48 -11.65
C ALA A 320 9.71 -11.53 -11.50
N HIS A 321 9.94 -10.22 -11.49
CA HIS A 321 8.86 -9.22 -11.38
C HIS A 321 7.94 -9.24 -12.60
N ILE A 322 8.50 -9.23 -13.81
CA ILE A 322 7.72 -9.24 -15.06
C ILE A 322 7.00 -10.60 -15.22
N GLY A 323 7.69 -11.71 -14.97
CA GLY A 323 7.09 -13.05 -15.03
C GLY A 323 5.95 -13.22 -14.03
N GLY A 324 6.13 -12.69 -12.81
CA GLY A 324 5.11 -12.67 -11.79
C GLY A 324 3.91 -11.81 -12.20
N LEU A 325 4.15 -10.60 -12.72
CA LEU A 325 3.11 -9.69 -13.21
C LEU A 325 2.24 -10.34 -14.29
N VAL A 326 2.87 -10.95 -15.31
CA VAL A 326 2.18 -11.60 -16.42
C VAL A 326 1.44 -12.86 -15.94
N GLY A 327 2.10 -13.71 -15.16
CA GLY A 327 1.48 -14.93 -14.63
C GLY A 327 0.31 -14.62 -13.70
N GLY A 328 0.45 -13.60 -12.85
CA GLY A 328 -0.61 -13.10 -11.99
C GLY A 328 -1.75 -12.44 -12.76
N TRP A 329 -1.48 -11.71 -13.85
CA TRP A 329 -2.54 -11.19 -14.73
C TRP A 329 -3.37 -12.32 -15.35
N LEU A 330 -2.71 -13.35 -15.90
CA LEU A 330 -3.38 -14.52 -16.46
C LEU A 330 -4.19 -15.28 -15.39
N ALA A 331 -3.56 -15.59 -14.25
CA ALA A 331 -4.21 -16.27 -13.14
C ALA A 331 -5.38 -15.45 -12.58
N GLY A 332 -5.21 -14.13 -12.44
CA GLY A 332 -6.23 -13.22 -11.97
C GLY A 332 -7.44 -13.17 -12.91
N PHE A 333 -7.22 -13.15 -14.22
CA PHE A 333 -8.30 -13.20 -15.19
C PHE A 333 -9.16 -14.47 -15.05
N LEU A 334 -8.49 -15.63 -14.88
CA LEU A 334 -9.14 -16.94 -14.75
C LEU A 334 -9.82 -17.14 -13.39
N LEU A 335 -9.18 -16.69 -12.31
CA LEU A 335 -9.66 -16.91 -10.95
C LEU A 335 -10.69 -15.86 -10.50
N ALA A 336 -10.69 -14.67 -11.11
CA ALA A 336 -11.54 -13.57 -10.68
C ALA A 336 -13.03 -13.94 -10.65
N ARG A 337 -13.73 -13.47 -9.62
CA ARG A 337 -15.19 -13.51 -9.50
C ARG A 337 -15.75 -12.09 -9.57
N SER A 338 -17.00 -11.96 -10.00
CA SER A 338 -17.76 -10.72 -9.80
C SER A 338 -17.97 -10.48 -8.30
N ILE A 339 -17.87 -9.23 -7.85
CA ILE A 339 -18.23 -8.83 -6.49
C ILE A 339 -19.61 -8.17 -6.41
N HIS A 340 -20.42 -8.20 -7.48
CA HIS A 340 -21.81 -7.78 -7.39
C HIS A 340 -22.54 -8.58 -6.30
N LEU A 341 -23.42 -7.91 -5.54
CA LEU A 341 -24.29 -8.60 -4.60
C LEU A 341 -25.32 -9.43 -5.38
N PRO A 342 -25.71 -10.61 -4.89
CA PRO A 342 -26.81 -11.36 -5.49
C PRO A 342 -28.08 -10.50 -5.47
N GLU A 343 -28.86 -10.53 -6.57
CA GLU A 343 -30.19 -9.90 -6.58
C GLU A 343 -31.01 -10.48 -5.44
N GLN A 344 -31.52 -9.62 -4.55
CA GLN A 344 -32.52 -10.03 -3.58
C GLN A 344 -33.75 -10.44 -4.37
N LYS A 345 -34.04 -11.75 -4.44
CA LYS A 345 -35.35 -12.21 -4.89
C LYS A 345 -36.37 -11.56 -3.95
N GLN A 346 -37.19 -10.66 -4.49
CA GLN A 346 -38.38 -10.19 -3.79
C GLN A 346 -39.24 -11.43 -3.52
N VAL A 347 -39.36 -11.81 -2.25
CA VAL A 347 -40.18 -12.94 -1.78
C VAL A 347 -41.63 -12.49 -1.67
#